data_AF-A0A0B1SPD1-F1
#
_entry.id   AF-A0A0B1SPD1-F1
#
_cell.length_a   1.000
_cell.length_b   1.000
_cell.length_c   1.000
_cell.angle_alpha   90.00
_cell.angle_beta   90.00
_cell.angle_gamma   90.00
#
_symmetry.space_group_name_H-M   'P 1'
#
loop_
_entity.id
_entity.type
_entity.pdbx_description
1 polymer ?
#
loop_
_entity_poly.entity_id
_entity_poly.type
_entity_poly.pdbx_seq_one_letter_code
_entity_poly.pdbx_strand_id
1 'polypeptide(L)'
;MGPILTRISALRDLREEAQRTLARHPAVVLECGVLSTMAPAPNPILPSDICNQIIHLSDTTSFALPIRMDKTAMEICELVRSRLRSSHGEDLALVEVKSSGEKVVFYDGDVSIATMLSLNSKLYVVSKDEIDSLVPQLDQNGPVESVHASVMEYVGSHELAQQLLVLHTQLFERLPAKLRRQFAEFESLLDPSRNHRPYRALVAKIYCKLPCSASSNFLQNLFLQMSPPLIPFVPLLLKDLTFIHEGNKTYYNGLVNFEKMHMIANILRSFRQCKSRYSGGYTFFFRKSVSKSRWPLIMHLMQLGGCKRCSSQEESNFR
;
A
#
# COMPACT_ATOMS: atom_id res chain seq x y z
N MET A 1 -28.06 3.63 19.83
CA MET A 1 -27.18 3.44 18.65
C MET A 1 -27.95 3.54 17.33
N GLY A 2 -29.09 2.85 17.17
CA GLY A 2 -29.91 2.88 15.94
C GLY A 2 -30.22 4.28 15.36
N PRO A 3 -30.70 5.27 16.13
CA PRO A 3 -31.11 6.57 15.61
C PRO A 3 -29.95 7.39 15.02
N ILE A 4 -28.74 7.19 15.54
CA ILE A 4 -27.54 7.88 15.09
C ILE A 4 -27.08 7.30 13.76
N LEU A 5 -27.10 5.96 13.62
CA LEU A 5 -26.74 5.29 12.38
C LEU A 5 -27.74 5.63 11.25
N THR A 6 -29.04 5.68 11.54
CA THR A 6 -30.06 6.10 10.58
C THR A 6 -29.84 7.55 10.12
N ARG A 7 -29.47 8.44 11.03
CA ARG A 7 -29.20 9.84 10.73
C ARG A 7 -27.88 10.03 9.97
N ILE A 8 -26.87 9.21 10.23
CA ILE A 8 -25.62 9.17 9.44
C ILE A 8 -25.91 8.66 8.02
N SER A 9 -26.72 7.61 7.87
CA SER A 9 -27.17 7.11 6.55
C SER A 9 -27.92 8.20 5.80
N ALA A 10 -28.94 8.80 6.42
CA ALA A 10 -29.72 9.87 5.79
C ALA A 10 -28.86 11.06 5.38
N LEU A 11 -27.85 11.46 6.18
CA LEU A 11 -26.90 12.52 5.80
C LEU A 11 -25.96 12.11 4.67
N ARG A 12 -25.60 10.83 4.59
CA ARG A 12 -24.82 10.28 3.48
C ARG A 12 -25.66 10.29 2.20
N ASP A 13 -26.91 9.87 2.28
CA ASP A 13 -27.86 9.86 1.17
C ASP A 13 -28.15 11.29 0.69
N LEU A 14 -28.34 12.24 1.60
CA LEU A 14 -28.54 13.67 1.26
C LEU A 14 -27.30 14.29 0.62
N ARG A 15 -26.10 13.92 1.10
CA ARG A 15 -24.83 14.35 0.50
C ARG A 15 -24.64 13.73 -0.88
N GLU A 16 -24.95 12.45 -1.04
CA GLU A 16 -24.90 11.75 -2.33
C GLU A 16 -25.92 12.33 -3.31
N GLU A 17 -27.14 12.65 -2.87
CA GLU A 17 -28.18 13.30 -3.66
C GLU A 17 -27.78 14.73 -4.08
N ALA A 18 -27.18 15.50 -3.16
CA ALA A 18 -26.61 16.82 -3.45
C ALA A 18 -25.39 16.73 -4.39
N GLN A 19 -24.65 15.63 -4.36
CA GLN A 19 -23.55 15.37 -5.30
C GLN A 19 -24.05 14.90 -6.68
N ARG A 20 -25.18 14.16 -6.73
CA ARG A 20 -25.86 13.77 -7.99
C ARG A 20 -26.42 14.98 -8.73
N THR A 21 -26.92 15.99 -8.02
CA THR A 21 -27.47 17.22 -8.63
C THR A 21 -26.41 18.17 -9.18
N LEU A 22 -25.10 17.94 -8.93
CA LEU A 22 -24.03 18.87 -9.32
C LEU A 22 -22.83 18.27 -10.09
N ALA A 23 -22.71 16.96 -10.32
CA ALA A 23 -21.50 16.43 -10.96
C ALA A 23 -21.72 15.17 -11.82
N ARG A 24 -21.79 15.38 -13.15
CA ARG A 24 -21.63 14.44 -14.28
C ARG A 24 -22.46 13.14 -14.28
N HIS A 25 -22.83 12.68 -15.47
CA HIS A 25 -23.46 11.37 -15.63
C HIS A 25 -22.52 10.24 -15.17
N PRO A 26 -23.06 9.13 -14.62
CA PRO A 26 -22.29 7.93 -14.32
C PRO A 26 -21.43 7.50 -15.51
N ALA A 27 -20.14 7.26 -15.26
CA ALA A 27 -19.21 6.77 -16.26
C ALA A 27 -18.85 5.31 -15.98
N VAL A 28 -18.50 4.57 -17.04
CA VAL A 28 -17.92 3.24 -16.89
C VAL A 28 -16.44 3.39 -16.54
N VAL A 29 -16.05 2.87 -15.38
CA VAL A 29 -14.70 2.99 -14.83
C VAL A 29 -13.90 1.73 -15.11
N LEU A 30 -14.49 0.57 -14.85
CA LEU A 30 -13.88 -0.74 -15.15
C LEU A 30 -14.71 -1.47 -16.20
N GLU A 31 -14.05 -1.97 -17.23
CA GLU A 31 -14.61 -2.86 -18.24
C GLU A 31 -13.97 -4.24 -18.05
N CYS A 32 -14.72 -5.18 -17.51
CA CYS A 32 -14.29 -6.54 -17.17
C CYS A 32 -13.00 -6.58 -16.33
N GLY A 33 -12.90 -5.71 -15.32
CA GLY A 33 -11.74 -5.60 -14.43
C GLY A 33 -10.56 -4.80 -15.01
N VAL A 34 -10.66 -4.33 -16.26
CA VAL A 34 -9.66 -3.45 -16.89
C VAL A 34 -10.12 -2.01 -16.78
N LEU A 35 -9.19 -1.10 -16.47
CA LEU A 35 -9.51 0.33 -16.44
C LEU A 35 -9.95 0.81 -17.84
N SER A 36 -11.14 1.41 -17.91
CA SER A 36 -11.69 1.92 -19.16
C SER A 36 -10.92 3.14 -19.66
N THR A 37 -10.75 3.26 -20.97
CA THR A 37 -10.23 4.48 -21.62
C THR A 37 -11.19 5.66 -21.48
N MET A 38 -12.47 5.37 -21.28
CA MET A 38 -13.53 6.35 -21.00
C MET A 38 -13.65 6.66 -19.50
N ALA A 39 -12.79 6.07 -18.66
CA ALA A 39 -12.81 6.33 -17.24
C ALA A 39 -12.57 7.83 -17.00
N PRO A 40 -13.38 8.47 -16.15
CA PRO A 40 -13.38 9.91 -15.96
C PRO A 40 -11.99 10.34 -15.46
N ALA A 41 -11.16 10.91 -16.33
CA ALA A 41 -10.01 11.75 -15.94
C ALA A 41 -10.30 13.16 -16.42
N PRO A 42 -9.89 14.19 -15.67
CA PRO A 42 -9.20 14.17 -14.37
C PRO A 42 -10.16 14.05 -13.16
N ASN A 43 -11.45 13.84 -13.40
CA ASN A 43 -12.46 13.80 -12.34
C ASN A 43 -12.35 12.53 -11.48
N PRO A 44 -12.53 12.61 -10.16
CA PRO A 44 -12.49 11.40 -9.32
C PRO A 44 -13.65 10.46 -9.65
N ILE A 45 -13.41 9.17 -9.42
CA ILE A 45 -14.44 8.13 -9.47
C ILE A 45 -15.49 8.42 -8.39
N LEU A 46 -16.76 8.35 -8.77
CA LEU A 46 -17.90 8.59 -7.91
C LEU A 46 -18.56 7.27 -7.51
N PRO A 47 -19.27 7.21 -6.36
CA PRO A 47 -20.03 6.02 -5.96
C PRO A 47 -21.10 5.60 -6.99
N SER A 48 -21.62 6.55 -7.77
CA SER A 48 -22.57 6.29 -8.84
C SER A 48 -21.96 5.73 -10.13
N ASP A 49 -20.63 5.73 -10.28
CA ASP A 49 -19.96 5.19 -11.47
C ASP A 49 -20.08 3.67 -11.54
N ILE A 50 -19.92 3.12 -12.75
CA ILE A 50 -20.23 1.73 -13.08
C ILE A 50 -18.94 0.94 -13.36
N CYS A 51 -18.88 -0.29 -12.86
CA CYS A 51 -17.90 -1.31 -13.18
C CYS A 51 -18.62 -2.48 -13.84
N ASN A 52 -18.32 -2.76 -15.10
CA ASN A 52 -18.77 -3.96 -15.78
C ASN A 52 -17.89 -5.12 -15.28
N GLN A 53 -18.37 -5.87 -14.30
CA GLN A 53 -17.61 -6.93 -13.66
C GLN A 53 -18.03 -8.29 -14.21
N ILE A 54 -17.07 -9.17 -14.47
CA ILE A 54 -17.38 -10.56 -14.79
C ILE A 54 -17.72 -11.28 -13.48
N ILE A 55 -18.94 -11.84 -13.42
CA ILE A 55 -19.42 -12.68 -12.32
C ILE A 55 -19.40 -14.12 -12.80
N HIS A 56 -18.78 -14.98 -12.00
CA HIS A 56 -18.74 -16.42 -12.19
C HIS A 56 -19.77 -17.13 -11.30
N LEU A 57 -20.30 -18.25 -11.79
CA LEU A 57 -21.22 -19.12 -11.05
C LEU A 57 -20.54 -20.44 -10.71
N SER A 58 -21.23 -21.27 -9.91
CA SER A 58 -20.73 -22.59 -9.50
C SER A 58 -20.57 -23.58 -10.66
N ASP A 59 -21.36 -23.44 -11.72
CA ASP A 59 -21.30 -24.26 -12.93
C ASP A 59 -20.21 -23.82 -13.94
N THR A 60 -19.27 -22.99 -13.50
CA THR A 60 -18.19 -22.38 -14.31
C THR A 60 -18.64 -21.40 -15.38
N THR A 61 -19.95 -21.15 -15.52
CA THR A 61 -20.43 -20.10 -16.41
C THR A 61 -20.10 -18.73 -15.85
N SER A 62 -20.02 -17.73 -16.73
CA SER A 62 -19.73 -16.36 -16.33
C SER A 62 -20.43 -15.37 -17.24
N PHE A 63 -20.74 -14.19 -16.70
CA PHE A 63 -21.34 -13.11 -17.47
C PHE A 63 -20.89 -11.74 -16.94
N ALA A 64 -20.87 -10.75 -17.82
CA ALA A 64 -20.63 -9.37 -17.42
C ALA A 64 -21.88 -8.76 -16.76
N LEU A 65 -21.72 -8.20 -15.55
CA LEU A 65 -22.73 -7.49 -14.79
C LEU A 65 -22.29 -6.04 -14.58
N PRO A 66 -23.07 -5.03 -15.04
CA PRO A 66 -22.82 -3.64 -14.69
C PRO A 66 -23.16 -3.42 -13.20
N ILE A 67 -22.14 -3.15 -12.39
CA ILE A 67 -22.25 -2.93 -10.95
C ILE A 67 -21.85 -1.49 -10.64
N ARG A 68 -22.69 -0.75 -9.91
CA ARG A 68 -22.30 0.57 -9.41
C ARG A 68 -21.32 0.44 -8.25
N MET A 69 -20.41 1.39 -8.12
CA MET A 69 -19.40 1.41 -7.05
C MET A 69 -20.00 1.44 -5.63
N ASP A 70 -21.19 2.04 -5.47
CA ASP A 70 -21.91 2.11 -4.20
C ASP A 70 -22.69 0.85 -3.82
N LYS A 71 -22.78 -0.14 -4.71
CA LYS A 71 -23.50 -1.38 -4.43
C LYS A 71 -22.77 -2.22 -3.39
N THR A 72 -23.56 -2.67 -2.42
CA THR A 72 -23.13 -3.61 -1.39
C THR A 72 -23.02 -5.03 -1.95
N ALA A 73 -22.26 -5.90 -1.28
CA ALA A 73 -22.18 -7.32 -1.66
C ALA A 73 -23.56 -7.99 -1.71
N MET A 74 -24.43 -7.70 -0.73
CA MET A 74 -25.82 -8.20 -0.70
C MET A 74 -26.60 -7.77 -1.94
N GLU A 75 -26.56 -6.50 -2.30
CA GLU A 75 -27.26 -5.99 -3.50
C GLU A 75 -26.71 -6.59 -4.79
N ILE A 76 -25.40 -6.87 -4.86
CA ILE A 76 -24.79 -7.55 -6.02
C ILE A 76 -25.34 -8.98 -6.14
N CYS A 77 -25.42 -9.73 -5.04
CA CYS A 77 -26.04 -11.06 -5.03
C CYS A 77 -27.52 -11.00 -5.46
N GLU A 78 -28.26 -9.99 -5.03
CA GLU A 78 -29.65 -9.77 -5.47
C GLU A 78 -29.78 -9.48 -6.97
N LEU A 79 -28.88 -8.66 -7.53
CA LEU A 79 -28.83 -8.38 -8.97
C LEU A 79 -28.58 -9.66 -9.78
N VAL A 80 -27.66 -10.51 -9.32
CA VAL A 80 -27.37 -11.80 -9.95
C VAL A 80 -28.59 -12.73 -9.86
N ARG A 81 -29.22 -12.83 -8.67
CA ARG A 81 -30.44 -13.62 -8.47
C ARG A 81 -31.56 -13.20 -9.40
N SER A 82 -31.79 -11.89 -9.53
CA SER A 82 -32.80 -11.33 -10.44
C SER A 82 -32.51 -11.68 -11.91
N ARG A 83 -31.24 -11.79 -12.30
CA ARG A 83 -30.84 -12.13 -13.67
C ARG A 83 -30.99 -13.62 -13.97
N LEU A 84 -30.66 -14.48 -13.01
CA LEU A 84 -30.70 -15.95 -13.16
C LEU A 84 -32.11 -16.53 -13.03
N ARG A 85 -33.09 -15.75 -12.56
CA ARG A 85 -34.48 -16.20 -12.30
C ARG A 85 -34.55 -17.40 -11.35
N SER A 86 -33.55 -17.56 -10.48
CA SER A 86 -33.51 -18.62 -9.47
C SER A 86 -34.60 -18.43 -8.42
N SER A 87 -35.15 -19.54 -7.93
CA SER A 87 -36.21 -19.54 -6.92
C SER A 87 -35.78 -18.79 -5.65
N HIS A 88 -36.72 -18.04 -5.06
CA HIS A 88 -36.52 -17.34 -3.79
C HIS A 88 -36.18 -18.36 -2.68
N GLY A 89 -34.92 -18.46 -2.28
CA GLY A 89 -34.53 -19.35 -1.16
C GLY A 89 -33.04 -19.63 -0.98
N GLU A 90 -32.20 -19.48 -2.01
CA GLU A 90 -30.76 -19.76 -1.86
C GLU A 90 -30.02 -18.61 -1.17
N ASP A 91 -29.36 -18.92 -0.07
CA ASP A 91 -28.47 -18.03 0.68
C ASP A 91 -27.15 -17.88 -0.10
N LEU A 92 -27.16 -16.91 -1.02
CA LEU A 92 -26.04 -16.63 -1.90
C LEU A 92 -24.96 -15.83 -1.17
N ALA A 93 -23.71 -16.15 -1.45
CA ALA A 93 -22.54 -15.42 -1.01
C ALA A 93 -21.74 -14.88 -2.20
N LEU A 94 -21.15 -13.71 -2.01
CA LEU A 94 -20.20 -13.11 -2.94
C LEU A 94 -18.77 -13.49 -2.50
N VAL A 95 -18.03 -14.15 -3.39
CA VAL A 95 -16.73 -14.75 -3.04
C VAL A 95 -15.67 -14.37 -4.06
N GLU A 96 -14.53 -13.86 -3.61
CA GLU A 96 -13.32 -13.76 -4.41
C GLU A 96 -12.53 -15.07 -4.31
N VAL A 97 -12.16 -15.64 -5.46
CA VAL A 97 -11.22 -16.76 -5.55
C VAL A 97 -9.93 -16.22 -6.14
N LYS A 98 -8.86 -16.23 -5.33
CA LYS A 98 -7.53 -15.79 -5.76
C LYS A 98 -6.83 -16.87 -6.57
N SER A 99 -5.82 -16.47 -7.34
CA SER A 99 -4.95 -17.42 -8.07
C SER A 99 -4.21 -18.41 -7.15
N SER A 100 -4.01 -18.06 -5.87
CA SER A 100 -3.44 -18.95 -4.85
C SER A 100 -4.38 -20.06 -4.38
N GLY A 101 -5.67 -20.03 -4.74
CA GLY A 101 -6.71 -20.90 -4.17
C GLY A 101 -7.33 -20.37 -2.88
N GLU A 102 -6.84 -19.26 -2.33
CA GLU A 102 -7.47 -18.58 -1.20
C GLU A 102 -8.83 -18.02 -1.61
N LYS A 103 -9.84 -18.24 -0.76
CA LYS A 103 -11.22 -17.80 -0.95
C LYS A 103 -11.54 -16.75 0.09
N VAL A 104 -12.00 -15.59 -0.37
CA VAL A 104 -12.38 -14.47 0.49
C VAL A 104 -13.86 -14.22 0.30
N VAL A 105 -14.65 -14.45 1.34
CA VAL A 105 -16.08 -14.17 1.35
C VAL A 105 -16.30 -12.72 1.77
N PHE A 106 -17.01 -11.95 0.96
CA PHE A 106 -17.37 -10.57 1.29
C PHE A 106 -18.51 -10.54 2.30
N TYR A 107 -18.50 -9.56 3.19
CA TYR A 107 -19.61 -9.30 4.08
C TYR A 107 -20.71 -8.54 3.34
N ASP A 108 -21.96 -8.78 3.71
CA ASP A 108 -23.14 -8.19 3.07
C ASP A 108 -23.07 -6.66 2.92
N GLY A 109 -22.42 -5.95 3.85
CA GLY A 109 -22.27 -4.50 3.85
C GLY A 109 -21.03 -3.96 3.14
N ASP A 110 -20.18 -4.82 2.58
CA ASP A 110 -18.97 -4.41 1.85
C ASP A 110 -19.36 -3.71 0.54
N VAL A 111 -18.69 -2.60 0.23
CA VAL A 111 -18.94 -1.76 -0.97
C VAL A 111 -17.66 -1.61 -1.79
N SER A 112 -17.75 -1.09 -3.01
CA SER A 112 -16.60 -0.90 -3.91
C SER A 112 -15.86 -2.20 -4.25
N ILE A 113 -16.59 -3.33 -4.29
CA ILE A 113 -16.04 -4.69 -4.44
C ILE A 113 -15.07 -4.80 -5.61
N ALA A 114 -15.40 -4.24 -6.78
CA ALA A 114 -14.59 -4.33 -7.99
C ALA A 114 -13.16 -3.78 -7.82
N THR A 115 -12.96 -2.82 -6.92
CA THR A 115 -11.62 -2.25 -6.63
C THR A 115 -10.87 -2.95 -5.51
N MET A 116 -11.53 -3.85 -4.77
CA MET A 116 -10.91 -4.63 -3.68
C MET A 116 -10.34 -5.97 -4.13
N LEU A 117 -10.67 -6.41 -5.35
CA LEU A 117 -10.23 -7.68 -5.91
C LEU A 117 -8.70 -7.73 -6.08
N SER A 118 -8.11 -8.87 -5.73
CA SER A 118 -6.70 -9.14 -5.99
C SER A 118 -6.44 -9.27 -7.48
N LEU A 119 -5.18 -9.07 -7.89
CA LEU A 119 -4.75 -9.30 -9.26
C LEU A 119 -5.07 -10.73 -9.70
N ASN A 120 -5.63 -10.86 -10.90
CA ASN A 120 -6.05 -12.13 -11.52
C ASN A 120 -7.06 -12.94 -10.69
N SER A 121 -7.67 -12.37 -9.65
CA SER A 121 -8.75 -13.04 -8.92
C SER A 121 -10.04 -13.07 -9.75
N LYS A 122 -10.96 -13.94 -9.34
CA LYS A 122 -12.28 -14.06 -9.97
C LYS A 122 -13.37 -13.91 -8.92
N LEU A 123 -14.44 -13.21 -9.31
CA LEU A 123 -15.57 -12.92 -8.45
C LEU A 123 -16.70 -13.89 -8.74
N TYR A 124 -17.12 -14.64 -7.72
CA TYR A 124 -18.14 -15.66 -7.78
C TYR A 124 -19.38 -15.26 -6.98
N VAL A 125 -20.56 -15.64 -7.49
CA VAL A 125 -21.80 -15.68 -6.71
C VAL A 125 -22.27 -17.12 -6.66
N VAL A 126 -22.25 -17.70 -5.48
CA VAL A 126 -22.57 -19.12 -5.24
C VAL A 126 -23.36 -19.29 -3.95
N SER A 127 -24.00 -20.44 -3.80
CA SER A 127 -24.58 -20.84 -2.52
C SER A 127 -23.49 -21.08 -1.49
N LYS A 128 -23.78 -20.79 -0.20
CA LYS A 128 -22.78 -20.94 0.87
C LYS A 128 -22.18 -22.34 0.98
N ASP A 129 -22.95 -23.36 0.66
CA ASP A 129 -22.50 -24.77 0.68
C ASP A 129 -21.48 -25.09 -0.43
N GLU A 130 -21.43 -24.27 -1.49
CA GLU A 130 -20.55 -24.48 -2.65
C GLU A 130 -19.23 -23.73 -2.54
N ILE A 131 -19.03 -22.91 -1.52
CA ILE A 131 -17.81 -22.10 -1.37
C ILE A 131 -16.56 -23.00 -1.33
N ASP A 132 -16.64 -24.11 -0.59
CA ASP A 132 -15.52 -25.02 -0.41
C ASP A 132 -15.17 -25.81 -1.68
N SER A 133 -16.08 -25.92 -2.66
CA SER A 133 -15.82 -26.60 -3.93
C SER A 133 -15.17 -25.71 -4.98
N LEU A 134 -15.18 -24.39 -4.80
CA LEU A 134 -14.56 -23.45 -5.75
C LEU A 134 -13.05 -23.69 -5.91
N VAL A 135 -12.56 -23.60 -7.14
CA VAL A 135 -11.14 -23.74 -7.48
C VAL A 135 -10.68 -22.63 -8.41
N PRO A 136 -9.40 -22.22 -8.36
CA PRO A 136 -8.85 -21.27 -9.31
C PRO A 136 -8.92 -21.79 -10.75
N GLN A 137 -9.24 -20.91 -11.68
CA GLN A 137 -9.22 -21.20 -13.12
C GLN A 137 -7.81 -21.05 -13.68
N LEU A 138 -7.50 -21.81 -14.75
CA LEU A 138 -6.16 -21.90 -15.32
C LEU A 138 -5.61 -20.54 -15.79
N ASP A 139 -6.48 -19.66 -16.29
CA ASP A 139 -6.16 -18.31 -16.75
C ASP A 139 -5.81 -17.33 -15.62
N GLN A 140 -6.09 -17.67 -14.36
CA GLN A 140 -5.67 -16.86 -13.21
C GLN A 140 -4.16 -16.97 -12.91
N ASN A 141 -3.50 -18.00 -13.46
CA ASN A 141 -2.05 -18.17 -13.32
C ASN A 141 -1.23 -17.15 -14.13
N GLY A 142 -1.90 -16.29 -14.89
CA GLY A 142 -1.28 -15.33 -15.77
C GLY A 142 -0.83 -15.96 -17.10
N PRO A 143 -0.11 -15.19 -17.93
CA PRO A 143 0.33 -15.66 -19.24
C PRO A 143 1.38 -16.77 -19.12
N VAL A 144 1.16 -17.90 -19.79
CA VAL A 144 2.11 -19.03 -19.85
C VAL A 144 3.30 -18.69 -20.76
N GLU A 145 3.05 -17.96 -21.83
CA GLU A 145 4.07 -17.46 -22.75
C GLU A 145 4.08 -15.94 -22.77
N SER A 146 5.26 -15.35 -22.92
CA SER A 146 5.41 -13.90 -22.99
C SER A 146 4.96 -13.36 -24.35
N VAL A 147 3.66 -13.15 -24.51
CA VAL A 147 3.04 -12.66 -25.76
C VAL A 147 3.57 -11.28 -26.18
N HIS A 148 4.10 -10.50 -25.22
CA HIS A 148 4.58 -9.14 -25.44
C HIS A 148 6.10 -8.98 -25.29
N ALA A 149 6.88 -10.06 -25.17
CA ALA A 149 8.34 -9.95 -25.07
C ALA A 149 8.94 -9.28 -26.31
N SER A 150 8.46 -9.65 -27.50
CA SER A 150 8.86 -9.03 -28.76
C SER A 150 8.55 -7.54 -28.79
N VAL A 151 7.40 -7.11 -28.26
CA VAL A 151 7.04 -5.68 -28.17
C VAL A 151 8.06 -4.94 -27.30
N MET A 152 8.44 -5.49 -26.15
CA MET A 152 9.43 -4.85 -25.27
C MET A 152 10.83 -4.72 -25.90
N GLU A 153 11.18 -5.55 -26.87
CA GLU A 153 12.45 -5.42 -27.62
C GLU A 153 12.46 -4.20 -28.55
N TYR A 154 11.29 -3.77 -29.03
CA TYR A 154 11.14 -2.63 -29.93
C TYR A 154 10.83 -1.31 -29.21
N VAL A 155 10.31 -1.35 -27.97
CA VAL A 155 10.05 -0.12 -27.22
C VAL A 155 11.30 0.31 -26.45
N GLY A 156 11.78 1.52 -26.74
CA GLY A 156 12.89 2.11 -26.01
C GLY A 156 12.58 2.30 -24.52
N SER A 157 13.57 2.12 -23.65
CA SER A 157 13.41 2.31 -22.19
C SER A 157 12.86 3.69 -21.80
N HIS A 158 13.24 4.73 -22.56
CA HIS A 158 12.71 6.08 -22.40
C HIS A 158 11.21 6.16 -22.69
N GLU A 159 10.75 5.54 -23.79
CA GLU A 159 9.35 5.56 -24.19
C GLU A 159 8.48 4.76 -23.21
N LEU A 160 8.96 3.59 -22.76
CA LEU A 160 8.30 2.84 -21.68
C LEU A 160 8.19 3.66 -20.41
N ALA A 161 9.27 4.31 -19.96
CA ALA A 161 9.26 5.15 -18.78
C ALA A 161 8.28 6.33 -18.92
N GLN A 162 8.21 6.93 -20.10
CA GLN A 162 7.27 8.01 -20.37
C GLN A 162 5.81 7.53 -20.33
N GLN A 163 5.49 6.39 -20.94
CA GLN A 163 4.13 5.84 -20.91
C GLN A 163 3.71 5.42 -19.50
N LEU A 164 4.61 4.79 -18.74
CA LEU A 164 4.38 4.47 -17.33
C LEU A 164 4.13 5.74 -16.51
N LEU A 165 4.94 6.79 -16.70
CA LEU A 165 4.77 8.07 -16.01
C LEU A 165 3.41 8.71 -16.32
N VAL A 166 3.01 8.71 -17.59
CA VAL A 166 1.71 9.24 -18.01
C VAL A 166 0.57 8.46 -17.34
N LEU A 167 0.60 7.13 -17.40
CA LEU A 167 -0.40 6.28 -16.75
C LEU A 167 -0.45 6.52 -15.23
N HIS A 168 0.70 6.54 -14.57
CA HIS A 168 0.79 6.79 -13.12
C HIS A 168 0.25 8.17 -12.74
N THR A 169 0.58 9.19 -13.52
CA THR A 169 0.09 10.56 -13.29
C THR A 169 -1.41 10.63 -13.44
N GLN A 170 -1.96 10.04 -14.50
CA GLN A 170 -3.40 9.99 -14.75
C GLN A 170 -4.17 9.22 -13.66
N LEU A 171 -3.61 8.14 -13.12
CA LEU A 171 -4.18 7.41 -11.99
C LEU A 171 -4.13 8.25 -10.71
N PHE A 172 -3.01 8.92 -10.47
CA PHE A 172 -2.81 9.77 -9.29
C PHE A 172 -3.75 10.98 -9.28
N GLU A 173 -3.93 11.66 -10.42
CA GLU A 173 -4.81 12.81 -10.55
C GLU A 173 -6.28 12.50 -10.24
N ARG A 174 -6.73 11.28 -10.56
CA ARG A 174 -8.08 10.77 -10.26
C ARG A 174 -8.33 10.54 -8.77
N LEU A 175 -7.30 10.55 -7.92
CA LEU A 175 -7.49 10.42 -6.48
C LEU A 175 -8.21 11.66 -5.91
N PRO A 176 -9.06 11.49 -4.88
CA PRO A 176 -9.71 12.61 -4.20
C PRO A 176 -8.69 13.66 -3.75
N ALA A 177 -9.02 14.94 -3.92
CA ALA A 177 -8.10 16.05 -3.59
C ALA A 177 -7.60 16.01 -2.15
N LYS A 178 -8.41 15.50 -1.22
CA LYS A 178 -7.99 15.29 0.18
C LYS A 178 -6.81 14.32 0.28
N LEU A 179 -6.88 13.17 -0.39
CA LEU A 179 -5.82 12.17 -0.37
C LEU A 179 -4.55 12.69 -1.05
N ARG A 180 -4.69 13.39 -2.19
CA ARG A 180 -3.56 14.03 -2.87
C ARG A 180 -2.88 15.08 -1.99
N ARG A 181 -3.64 15.90 -1.25
CA ARG A 181 -3.07 16.87 -0.29
C ARG A 181 -2.33 16.17 0.85
N GLN A 182 -2.89 15.07 1.38
CA GLN A 182 -2.20 14.28 2.41
C GLN A 182 -0.90 13.68 1.88
N PHE A 183 -0.92 13.14 0.66
CA PHE A 183 0.30 12.64 0.00
C PHE A 183 1.34 13.74 -0.19
N ALA A 184 0.93 14.92 -0.69
CA ALA A 184 1.82 16.07 -0.85
C ALA A 184 2.41 16.54 0.49
N GLU A 185 1.64 16.49 1.58
CA GLU A 185 2.16 16.76 2.93
C GLU A 185 3.26 15.75 3.31
N PHE A 186 3.04 14.45 3.08
CA PHE A 186 4.05 13.41 3.29
C PHE A 186 5.31 13.60 2.42
N GLU A 187 5.15 13.90 1.13
CA GLU A 187 6.28 14.20 0.25
C GLU A 187 7.06 15.41 0.77
N SER A 188 6.37 16.45 1.20
CA SER A 188 6.98 17.65 1.74
C SER A 188 7.78 17.41 3.04
N LEU A 189 7.44 16.36 3.81
CA LEU A 189 8.20 15.91 4.97
C LEU A 189 9.50 15.19 4.56
N LEU A 190 9.47 14.49 3.42
CA LEU A 190 10.58 13.69 2.90
C LEU A 190 11.48 14.46 1.92
N ASP A 191 11.09 15.67 1.51
CA ASP A 191 11.83 16.50 0.57
C ASP A 191 13.25 16.85 1.08
N PRO A 192 14.32 16.38 0.42
CA PRO A 192 15.71 16.58 0.86
C PRO A 192 16.15 18.05 0.80
N SER A 193 15.48 18.90 0.02
CA SER A 193 15.76 20.33 -0.10
C SER A 193 15.23 21.14 1.09
N ARG A 194 14.33 20.55 1.90
CA ARG A 194 13.69 21.22 3.03
C ARG A 194 14.31 20.81 4.37
N ASN A 195 13.96 21.56 5.40
CA ASN A 195 14.33 21.23 6.77
C ASN A 195 13.52 20.00 7.24
N HIS A 196 14.19 18.90 7.57
CA HIS A 196 13.53 17.69 8.08
C HIS A 196 13.16 17.73 9.58
N ARG A 197 13.24 18.89 10.25
CA ARG A 197 12.73 19.04 11.63
C ARG A 197 11.30 18.51 11.82
N PRO A 198 10.34 18.76 10.91
CA PRO A 198 8.99 18.19 11.01
C PRO A 198 8.99 16.66 10.90
N TYR A 199 9.76 16.09 9.97
CA TYR A 199 9.95 14.64 9.84
C TYR A 199 10.56 14.03 11.12
N ARG A 200 11.60 14.66 11.67
CA ARG A 200 12.23 14.25 12.95
C ARG A 200 11.25 14.29 14.12
N ALA A 201 10.39 15.30 14.19
CA ALA A 201 9.38 15.42 15.24
C ALA A 201 8.31 14.32 15.12
N LEU A 202 7.89 13.98 13.89
CA LEU A 202 6.99 12.86 13.63
C LEU A 202 7.62 11.52 14.03
N VAL A 203 8.84 11.27 13.55
CA VAL A 203 9.67 10.11 13.93
C VAL A 203 9.82 10.02 15.44
N ALA A 204 10.25 11.09 16.11
CA ALA A 204 10.42 11.12 17.56
C ALA A 204 9.11 10.80 18.29
N LYS A 205 7.96 11.30 17.82
CA LYS A 205 6.65 10.91 18.37
C LYS A 205 6.39 9.41 18.20
N ILE A 206 6.70 8.83 17.04
CA ILE A 206 6.51 7.40 16.77
C ILE A 206 7.44 6.52 17.65
N TYR A 207 8.69 6.92 17.86
CA TYR A 207 9.69 6.13 18.60
C TYR A 207 9.69 6.36 20.12
N CYS A 208 9.36 7.57 20.58
CA CYS A 208 9.25 7.87 22.01
C CYS A 208 7.88 7.38 22.53
N LYS A 209 7.86 6.18 23.12
CA LYS A 209 6.79 5.71 24.02
C LYS A 209 6.73 6.55 25.32
N LEU A 210 6.58 7.87 25.24
CA LEU A 210 6.06 8.62 26.38
C LEU A 210 4.55 8.75 26.21
N PRO A 211 3.73 8.37 27.21
CA PRO A 211 2.31 8.67 27.21
C PRO A 211 2.14 10.17 27.47
N CYS A 212 2.30 10.99 26.45
CA CYS A 212 1.92 12.40 26.53
C CYS A 212 0.43 12.49 26.20
N SER A 213 -0.36 12.73 27.25
CA SER A 213 -1.79 13.03 27.20
C SER A 213 -2.03 14.32 26.40
N ALA A 214 -2.11 14.23 25.07
CA ALA A 214 -2.50 15.36 24.24
C ALA A 214 -3.10 14.89 22.90
N SER A 215 -4.40 14.61 22.95
CA SER A 215 -5.43 15.01 21.99
C SER A 215 -5.06 15.05 20.49
N SER A 216 -5.33 13.95 19.77
CA SER A 216 -6.04 13.93 18.48
C SER A 216 -6.25 12.49 18.02
N ASN A 217 -7.51 12.12 17.76
CA ASN A 217 -7.93 10.75 17.41
C ASN A 217 -7.31 10.21 16.10
N PHE A 218 -6.71 11.06 15.26
CA PHE A 218 -6.06 10.65 14.01
C PHE A 218 -4.63 10.13 14.21
N LEU A 219 -3.85 10.81 15.07
CA LEU A 219 -2.47 10.39 15.37
C LEU A 219 -2.42 9.10 16.18
N GLN A 220 -3.44 8.83 17.00
CA GLN A 220 -3.56 7.60 17.79
C GLN A 220 -3.65 6.34 16.89
N ASN A 221 -4.36 6.42 15.76
CA ASN A 221 -4.50 5.29 14.83
C ASN A 221 -3.24 5.04 14.00
N LEU A 222 -2.53 6.10 13.59
CA LEU A 222 -1.22 5.96 12.91
C LEU A 222 -0.13 5.44 13.86
N PHE A 223 -0.21 5.78 15.16
CA PHE A 223 0.68 5.31 16.22
C PHE A 223 0.61 3.80 16.44
N LEU A 224 -0.56 3.19 16.26
CA LEU A 224 -0.75 1.73 16.36
C LEU A 224 -0.22 0.98 15.14
N GLN A 225 -0.20 1.60 13.95
CA GLN A 225 0.25 0.97 12.71
C GLN A 225 1.76 1.08 12.47
N MET A 226 2.43 2.10 13.02
CA MET A 226 3.84 2.40 12.75
C MET A 226 4.78 1.94 13.88
N SER A 227 4.46 0.81 14.54
CA SER A 227 5.40 0.16 15.45
C SER A 227 6.47 -0.60 14.64
N PRO A 228 7.74 -0.70 15.11
CA PRO A 228 8.76 -1.50 14.45
C PRO A 228 8.24 -2.91 14.05
N PRO A 229 8.65 -3.43 12.88
CA PRO A 229 9.72 -2.93 12.02
C PRO A 229 9.31 -1.76 11.11
N LEU A 230 10.19 -0.76 10.99
CA LEU A 230 10.00 0.40 10.11
C LEU A 230 11.29 0.67 9.32
N ILE A 231 11.16 1.02 8.04
CA ILE A 231 12.27 1.53 7.22
C ILE A 231 12.33 3.05 7.39
N PRO A 232 13.38 3.61 8.01
CA PRO A 232 13.52 5.06 8.16
C PRO A 232 13.91 5.71 6.83
N PHE A 233 13.77 7.03 6.74
CA PHE A 233 14.22 7.81 5.58
C PHE A 233 15.76 7.85 5.55
N VAL A 234 16.36 6.83 4.93
CA VAL A 234 17.82 6.60 4.86
C VAL A 234 18.61 7.79 4.31
N PRO A 235 18.13 8.55 3.30
CA PRO A 235 18.83 9.75 2.83
C PRO A 235 19.09 10.77 3.96
N LEU A 236 18.14 10.98 4.86
CA LEU A 236 18.32 11.90 5.99
C LEU A 236 19.30 11.35 7.03
N LEU A 237 19.25 10.05 7.30
CA LEU A 237 20.18 9.38 8.20
C LEU A 237 21.63 9.56 7.72
N LEU A 238 21.86 9.34 6.42
CA LEU A 238 23.17 9.52 5.80
C LEU A 238 23.60 10.98 5.83
N LYS A 239 22.68 11.91 5.54
CA LYS A 239 22.92 13.36 5.64
C LYS A 239 23.44 13.74 7.02
N ASP A 240 22.78 13.30 8.09
CA ASP A 240 23.19 13.63 9.47
C ASP A 240 24.55 13.07 9.84
N LEU A 241 24.80 11.81 9.51
CA LEU A 241 26.10 11.18 9.75
C LEU A 241 27.21 11.90 9.00
N THR A 242 26.91 12.41 7.80
CA THR A 242 27.86 13.16 6.97
C THR A 242 28.16 14.52 7.61
N PHE A 243 27.13 15.29 8.00
CA PHE A 243 27.31 16.57 8.70
C PHE A 243 28.10 16.43 10.01
N ILE A 244 27.81 15.41 10.82
CA ILE A 244 28.57 15.15 12.05
C ILE A 244 30.01 14.79 11.72
N HIS A 245 30.23 13.99 10.67
CA HIS A 245 31.56 13.55 10.31
C HIS A 245 32.45 14.69 9.79
N GLU A 246 31.92 15.52 8.89
CA GLU A 246 32.65 16.62 8.26
C GLU A 246 32.77 17.83 9.20
N GLY A 247 31.74 18.10 10.00
CA GLY A 247 31.71 19.24 10.92
C GLY A 247 32.55 19.08 12.19
N ASN A 248 32.98 17.86 12.53
CA ASN A 248 33.72 17.59 13.77
C ASN A 248 35.02 16.82 13.49
N LYS A 249 36.15 17.28 14.03
CA LYS A 249 37.41 16.53 13.91
C LYS A 249 37.33 15.23 14.71
N THR A 250 37.87 14.15 14.16
CA THR A 250 37.93 12.85 14.83
C THR A 250 38.97 12.84 15.96
N TYR A 251 40.03 13.62 15.80
CA TYR A 251 41.11 13.74 16.77
C TYR A 251 41.41 15.21 17.10
N TYR A 252 41.68 15.47 18.36
CA TYR A 252 42.28 16.72 18.84
C TYR A 252 43.58 16.37 19.57
N ASN A 253 44.71 16.91 19.12
CA ASN A 253 46.03 16.67 19.71
C ASN A 253 46.36 15.17 19.89
N GLY A 254 46.00 14.33 18.92
CA GLY A 254 46.21 12.87 18.97
C GLY A 254 45.21 12.10 19.84
N LEU A 255 44.32 12.77 20.56
CA LEU A 255 43.27 12.15 21.37
C LEU A 255 41.94 12.06 20.61
N VAL A 256 41.18 10.99 20.85
CA VAL A 256 39.88 10.75 20.20
C VAL A 256 38.84 11.75 20.70
N ASN A 257 38.10 12.35 19.77
CA ASN A 257 36.96 13.19 20.09
C ASN A 257 35.72 12.34 20.44
N PHE A 258 35.51 12.08 21.73
CA PHE A 258 34.35 11.34 22.22
C PHE A 258 33.02 12.05 21.98
N GLU A 259 32.99 13.38 21.91
CA GLU A 259 31.77 14.14 21.62
C GLU A 259 31.25 13.80 20.21
N LYS A 260 32.13 13.78 19.20
CA LYS A 260 31.81 13.29 17.85
C LYS A 260 31.30 11.85 17.87
N MET A 261 31.97 10.97 18.64
CA MET A 261 31.56 9.57 18.76
C MET A 261 30.16 9.42 19.37
N HIS A 262 29.83 10.23 20.39
CA HIS A 262 28.50 10.26 21.00
C HIS A 262 27.42 10.75 20.02
N MET A 263 27.70 11.78 19.23
CA MET A 263 26.78 12.28 18.20
C MET A 263 26.46 11.21 17.16
N ILE A 264 27.49 10.52 16.64
CA ILE A 264 27.32 9.41 15.68
C ILE A 264 26.52 8.27 16.33
N ALA A 265 26.87 7.88 17.56
CA ALA A 265 26.21 6.79 18.28
C ALA A 265 24.72 7.08 18.53
N ASN A 266 24.34 8.33 18.81
CA ASN A 266 22.94 8.72 19.01
C ASN A 266 22.10 8.50 17.75
N ILE A 267 22.62 8.84 16.58
CA ILE A 267 21.95 8.60 15.29
C ILE A 267 21.77 7.10 15.03
N LEU A 268 22.80 6.29 15.30
CA LEU A 268 22.75 4.83 15.10
C LEU A 268 21.82 4.12 16.11
N ARG A 269 21.72 4.62 17.36
CA ARG A 269 20.78 4.09 18.36
C ARG A 269 19.33 4.28 17.92
N SER A 270 18.98 5.44 17.38
CA SER A 270 17.65 5.69 16.81
C SER A 270 17.35 4.75 15.65
N PHE A 271 18.31 4.51 14.75
CA PHE A 271 18.17 3.54 13.66
C PHE A 271 17.93 2.10 14.16
N ARG A 272 18.56 1.70 15.26
CA ARG A 272 18.37 0.37 15.87
C ARG A 272 16.95 0.18 16.40
N GLN A 273 16.30 1.24 16.90
CA GLN A 273 14.92 1.18 17.39
C GLN A 273 13.92 0.85 16.26
N CYS A 274 14.22 1.25 15.02
CA CYS A 274 13.43 0.90 13.83
C CYS A 274 13.35 -0.61 13.55
N LYS A 275 14.27 -1.41 14.10
CA LYS A 275 14.37 -2.87 13.86
C LYS A 275 13.71 -3.73 14.94
N SER A 276 13.29 -3.15 16.07
CA SER A 276 12.92 -3.90 17.28
C SER A 276 11.49 -4.48 17.25
N ARG A 277 11.30 -5.58 16.49
CA ARG A 277 10.37 -6.73 16.73
C ARG A 277 10.39 -7.65 15.49
N TYR A 278 11.42 -8.48 15.36
CA TYR A 278 11.35 -9.67 14.50
C TYR A 278 12.12 -10.81 15.20
N SER A 279 11.37 -11.79 15.70
CA SER A 279 11.89 -13.06 16.25
C SER A 279 12.00 -14.15 15.16
N GLY A 280 11.83 -13.81 13.88
CA GLY A 280 11.84 -14.76 12.77
C GLY A 280 12.83 -14.36 11.69
N GLY A 281 14.02 -14.97 11.71
CA GLY A 281 14.79 -15.47 10.55
C GLY A 281 15.18 -14.60 9.34
N TYR A 282 14.60 -13.42 9.09
CA TYR A 282 14.89 -12.64 7.88
C TYR A 282 15.61 -11.33 8.23
N THR A 283 16.93 -11.34 8.10
CA THR A 283 17.75 -10.12 8.15
C THR A 283 17.45 -9.23 6.94
N PHE A 284 16.92 -8.02 7.18
CA PHE A 284 16.89 -6.98 6.15
C PHE A 284 18.33 -6.59 5.79
N PHE A 285 18.85 -7.21 4.74
CA PHE A 285 20.16 -6.92 4.18
C PHE A 285 20.02 -5.72 3.25
N PHE A 286 20.68 -4.60 3.60
CA PHE A 286 21.08 -3.61 2.59
C PHE A 286 22.07 -4.32 1.65
N ARG A 287 21.56 -4.99 0.62
CA ARG A 287 22.39 -5.71 -0.36
C ARG A 287 23.23 -4.68 -1.12
N LYS A 288 24.53 -4.98 -1.23
CA LYS A 288 25.58 -4.26 -1.96
C LYS A 288 25.07 -3.65 -3.29
N SER A 289 24.57 -2.43 -3.27
CA SER A 289 24.48 -1.59 -4.47
C SER A 289 24.84 -0.16 -4.14
N VAL A 290 25.99 0.01 -3.47
CA VAL A 290 26.72 1.29 -3.46
C VAL A 290 28.21 0.98 -3.47
N SER A 291 28.70 0.27 -4.49
CA SER A 291 30.14 -0.07 -4.65
C SER A 291 31.04 1.15 -4.92
N LYS A 292 30.50 2.36 -4.83
CA LYS A 292 31.24 3.64 -4.93
C LYS A 292 30.83 4.64 -3.83
N SER A 293 30.46 4.18 -2.63
CA SER A 293 30.16 5.11 -1.53
C SER A 293 31.46 5.62 -0.89
N ARG A 294 31.55 6.95 -0.71
CA ARG A 294 32.68 7.66 -0.12
C ARG A 294 32.92 7.35 1.38
N TRP A 295 32.16 6.41 1.96
CA TRP A 295 32.03 6.19 3.41
C TRP A 295 31.97 4.69 3.80
N PRO A 296 33.03 3.89 3.59
CA PRO A 296 33.02 2.45 3.86
C PRO A 296 32.76 2.11 5.33
N LEU A 297 33.31 2.92 6.24
CA LEU A 297 33.23 2.71 7.69
C LEU A 297 31.81 2.92 8.25
N ILE A 298 31.08 3.92 7.72
CA ILE A 298 29.70 4.23 8.14
C ILE A 298 28.75 3.14 7.66
N MET A 299 28.94 2.66 6.42
CA MET A 299 28.18 1.54 5.88
C MET A 299 28.44 0.25 6.65
N HIS A 300 29.68 0.00 7.07
CA HIS A 300 30.05 -1.12 7.92
C HIS A 300 29.41 -1.02 9.32
N LEU A 301 29.38 0.16 9.93
CA LEU A 301 28.70 0.37 11.22
C LEU A 301 27.18 0.18 11.16
N MET A 302 26.54 0.54 10.04
CA MET A 302 25.12 0.23 9.80
C MET A 302 24.85 -1.28 9.66
N GLN A 303 25.84 -2.05 9.20
CA GLN A 303 25.79 -3.51 9.11
C GLN A 303 26.05 -4.19 10.48
N LEU A 304 27.03 -3.70 11.24
CA LEU A 304 27.42 -4.23 12.56
C LEU A 304 26.38 -4.00 13.68
N GLY A 305 25.35 -3.18 13.44
CA GLY A 305 24.18 -3.07 14.32
C GLY A 305 23.31 -4.35 14.38
N GLY A 306 23.67 -5.40 13.64
CA GLY A 306 23.13 -6.75 13.78
C GLY A 306 23.49 -7.37 15.14
N CYS A 307 22.54 -8.10 15.73
CA CYS A 307 22.71 -8.76 17.01
C CYS A 307 23.96 -9.66 17.01
N LYS A 308 24.97 -9.35 17.85
CA LYS A 308 26.07 -10.26 18.17
C LYS A 308 25.52 -11.46 18.96
N ARG A 309 24.97 -12.45 18.27
CA ARG A 309 24.73 -13.78 18.83
C ARG A 309 24.85 -14.84 17.73
N CYS A 310 26.04 -14.90 17.15
CA CYS A 310 26.65 -16.08 16.50
C CYS A 310 28.15 -15.77 16.35
N SER A 311 28.89 -15.80 17.46
CA SER A 311 30.28 -16.27 17.46
C SER A 311 30.21 -17.78 17.22
N SER A 312 30.95 -18.41 16.31
CA SER A 312 32.42 -18.38 16.25
C SER A 312 32.86 -18.95 14.89
N GLN A 313 33.61 -18.18 14.09
CA GLN A 313 34.54 -18.62 13.04
C GLN A 313 34.89 -17.39 12.20
N GLU A 314 35.92 -16.63 12.60
CA GLU A 314 36.72 -15.76 11.70
C GLU A 314 37.74 -14.94 12.53
N GLU A 315 38.46 -15.60 13.44
CA GLU A 315 39.71 -15.06 14.00
C GLU A 315 40.87 -15.96 13.56
N SER A 316 41.17 -15.90 12.28
CA SER A 316 42.46 -16.35 11.74
C SER A 316 42.65 -15.72 10.36
N ASN A 317 43.07 -14.47 10.32
CA ASN A 317 43.93 -13.89 9.28
C ASN A 317 44.00 -12.37 9.46
N PHE A 318 44.90 -11.93 10.33
CA PHE A 318 45.68 -10.71 10.13
C PHE A 318 46.88 -10.80 11.09
N ARG A 319 47.99 -11.33 10.56
CA ARG A 319 49.34 -10.94 10.97
C ARG A 319 49.80 -9.88 9.99
#